data_AF-A0A7S3X389-F1
#
_entry.id   AF-A0A7S3X389-F1
#
_cell.length_a   1.000
_cell.length_b   1.000
_cell.length_c   1.000
_cell.angle_alpha   90.00
_cell.angle_beta   90.00
_cell.angle_gamma   90.00
#
_symmetry.space_group_name_H-M   'P 1'
#
loop_
_entity.id
_entity.type
_entity.pdbx_description
1 polymer ?
#
loop_
_entity_poly.entity_id
_entity_poly.type
_entity_poly.pdbx_seq_one_letter_code
_entity_poly.pdbx_strand_id
1 'polypeptide(L)'
;LSDTLNLQSVTTTDADRFAVALLAKIGGVEDPDQVARLMFRAKTSWIVNLGPYAMVRGDQKDFSADGWKYGIAVLEVTNTQPVLECAADLILELRALKIE
;
A
#
# COMPACT_ATOMS: atom_id res chain seq x y z
N LEU A 1 -10.17 5.62 -0.40
CA LEU A 1 -10.32 4.18 -0.76
C LEU A 1 -9.01 3.41 -0.56
N SER A 2 -7.85 3.81 -1.13
CA SER A 2 -6.57 3.11 -0.89
C SER A 2 -6.08 3.30 0.55
N ASP A 3 -5.74 4.53 0.93
CA ASP A 3 -5.17 4.86 2.25
C ASP A 3 -6.07 4.45 3.42
N THR A 4 -7.38 4.52 3.21
CA THR A 4 -8.38 4.18 4.23
C THR A 4 -8.72 2.69 4.25
N LEU A 5 -8.06 1.85 3.44
CA LEU A 5 -8.38 0.42 3.29
C LEU A 5 -9.89 0.20 3.10
N ASN A 6 -10.47 0.84 2.09
CA ASN A 6 -11.92 0.91 1.89
C ASN A 6 -12.71 1.37 3.14
N LEU A 7 -12.24 2.43 3.79
CA LEU A 7 -12.83 3.00 5.03
C LEU A 7 -12.75 2.08 6.26
N GLN A 8 -11.93 1.03 6.22
CA GLN A 8 -11.71 0.07 7.31
C GLN A 8 -10.43 0.36 8.12
N SER A 9 -9.53 1.20 7.61
CA SER A 9 -8.31 1.61 8.32
C SER A 9 -8.65 2.37 9.60
N VAL A 10 -7.85 2.19 10.64
CA VAL A 10 -7.93 2.94 11.91
C VAL A 10 -7.72 4.45 11.72
N THR A 11 -7.13 4.86 10.59
CA THR A 11 -6.95 6.28 10.23
C THR A 11 -8.20 6.90 9.62
N THR A 12 -9.24 6.12 9.32
CA THR A 12 -10.44 6.59 8.61
C THR A 12 -11.31 7.48 9.50
N THR A 13 -11.62 8.68 9.00
CA THR A 13 -12.47 9.68 9.67
C THR A 13 -13.84 9.84 9.00
N ASP A 14 -14.75 10.59 9.62
CA ASP A 14 -16.05 10.93 9.02
C ASP A 14 -15.90 11.82 7.78
N ALA A 15 -14.84 12.62 7.70
CA ALA A 15 -14.53 13.41 6.51
C ALA A 15 -14.24 12.50 5.31
N ASP A 16 -13.55 11.38 5.51
CA ASP A 16 -13.27 10.40 4.44
C ASP A 16 -14.56 9.74 3.94
N ARG A 17 -15.47 9.39 4.86
CA ARG A 17 -16.78 8.79 4.51
C ARG A 17 -17.61 9.76 3.69
N PHE A 18 -17.65 11.02 4.11
CA PHE A 18 -18.34 12.08 3.38
C PHE A 18 -17.70 12.31 2.00
N ALA A 19 -16.37 12.41 1.93
CA ALA A 19 -15.64 12.62 0.70
C ALA A 19 -15.88 11.49 -0.31
N VAL A 20 -15.85 10.23 0.13
CA VAL A 20 -16.16 9.07 -0.75
C VAL A 20 -17.58 9.17 -1.29
N ALA A 21 -18.59 9.47 -0.46
CA ALA A 21 -19.97 9.60 -0.91
C ALA A 21 -20.16 10.74 -1.93
N LEU A 22 -19.54 11.90 -1.66
CA LEU A 22 -19.60 13.06 -2.55
C LEU A 22 -18.90 12.79 -3.88
N LEU A 23 -17.67 12.26 -3.84
CA LEU A 23 -16.88 11.97 -5.03
C LEU A 23 -17.49 10.85 -5.86
N ALA A 24 -18.11 9.84 -5.23
CA ALA A 24 -18.83 8.78 -5.94
C ALA A 24 -20.00 9.36 -6.75
N LYS A 25 -20.77 10.27 -6.15
CA LYS A 25 -21.87 10.96 -6.83
C LYS A 25 -21.37 11.83 -8.00
N ILE A 26 -20.30 12.60 -7.78
CA ILE A 26 -19.73 13.48 -8.82
C ILE A 26 -19.12 12.64 -9.96
N GLY A 27 -18.43 11.56 -9.63
CA GLY A 27 -17.76 10.68 -10.57
C GLY A 27 -18.65 9.64 -11.25
N GLY A 28 -19.95 9.60 -10.94
CA GLY A 28 -20.87 8.59 -11.48
C GLY A 28 -20.52 7.16 -11.07
N VAL A 29 -19.93 6.97 -9.88
CA VAL A 29 -19.56 5.67 -9.34
C VAL A 29 -20.71 5.15 -8.47
N GLU A 30 -21.39 4.11 -8.95
CA GLU A 30 -22.52 3.50 -8.24
C GLU A 30 -22.09 2.60 -7.07
N ASP A 31 -20.97 1.88 -7.21
CA ASP A 31 -20.43 0.96 -6.20
C ASP A 31 -18.95 1.29 -5.90
N PRO A 32 -18.67 2.23 -4.96
CA PRO A 32 -17.32 2.53 -4.51
C PRO A 32 -16.58 1.31 -3.93
N ASP A 33 -17.31 0.36 -3.32
CA ASP A 33 -16.70 -0.85 -2.76
C ASP A 33 -16.21 -1.77 -3.88
N GLN A 34 -16.91 -1.84 -5.02
CA GLN A 34 -16.43 -2.55 -6.21
C GLN A 34 -15.14 -1.92 -6.74
N VAL A 35 -15.09 -0.58 -6.81
CA VAL A 35 -13.87 0.14 -7.22
C VAL A 35 -12.71 -0.21 -6.29
N ALA A 36 -12.93 -0.19 -4.98
CA ALA A 36 -11.90 -0.55 -4.00
C ALA A 36 -11.43 -2.01 -4.18
N ARG A 37 -12.35 -2.98 -4.33
CA ARG A 37 -12.02 -4.40 -4.58
C ARG A 37 -11.17 -4.57 -5.85
N LEU A 38 -11.56 -3.92 -6.95
CA LEU A 38 -10.82 -3.99 -8.21
C LEU A 38 -9.42 -3.37 -8.08
N MET A 39 -9.32 -2.21 -7.42
CA MET A 39 -8.07 -1.51 -7.16
C MET A 39 -7.10 -2.38 -6.35
N PHE A 40 -7.55 -2.99 -5.24
CA PHE A 40 -6.68 -3.83 -4.42
C PHE A 40 -6.24 -5.13 -5.11
N ARG A 41 -7.14 -5.74 -5.91
CA ARG A 41 -6.80 -6.91 -6.72
C ARG A 41 -5.74 -6.57 -7.77
N ALA A 42 -5.90 -5.45 -8.46
CA ALA A 42 -4.93 -4.99 -9.45
C ALA A 42 -3.57 -4.69 -8.80
N LYS A 43 -3.58 -4.02 -7.64
CA LYS A 43 -2.37 -3.64 -6.88
C LYS A 43 -1.54 -4.86 -6.48
N THR A 44 -2.15 -5.91 -5.94
CA THR A 44 -1.43 -7.11 -5.48
C THR A 44 -0.68 -7.80 -6.62
N SER A 45 -1.34 -8.05 -7.76
CA SER A 45 -0.71 -8.68 -8.93
C SER A 45 0.40 -7.81 -9.52
N TRP A 46 0.17 -6.50 -9.60
CA TRP A 46 1.15 -5.55 -10.12
C TRP A 46 2.40 -5.48 -9.24
N ILE A 47 2.24 -5.37 -7.92
CA ILE A 47 3.35 -5.26 -6.95
C ILE A 47 4.34 -6.42 -7.09
N VAL A 48 3.87 -7.66 -7.11
CA VAL A 48 4.76 -8.84 -7.14
C VAL A 48 5.55 -8.91 -8.45
N ASN A 49 4.97 -8.44 -9.55
CA ASN A 49 5.62 -8.43 -10.86
C ASN A 49 6.65 -7.30 -11.04
N LEU A 50 6.72 -6.32 -10.14
CA LEU A 50 7.73 -5.26 -10.19
C LEU A 50 9.15 -5.74 -9.82
N GLY A 51 9.23 -6.85 -9.09
CA GLY A 51 10.47 -7.39 -8.56
C GLY A 51 10.98 -6.68 -7.29
N PRO A 52 11.95 -7.28 -6.58
CA PRO A 52 12.33 -6.88 -5.22
C PRO A 52 12.77 -5.41 -5.09
N TYR A 53 13.57 -4.92 -6.04
CA TYR A 53 14.06 -3.53 -6.06
C TYR A 53 12.93 -2.50 -5.97
N ALA A 54 11.93 -2.65 -6.84
CA ALA A 54 10.80 -1.73 -6.91
C ALA A 54 9.77 -1.99 -5.81
N MET A 55 9.60 -3.23 -5.35
CA MET A 55 8.78 -3.54 -4.19
C MET A 55 9.29 -2.85 -2.92
N VAL A 56 10.61 -2.85 -2.70
CA VAL A 56 11.21 -2.23 -1.51
C VAL A 56 11.18 -0.71 -1.55
N ARG A 57 11.27 -0.09 -2.74
CA ARG A 57 11.35 1.38 -2.88
C ARG A 57 10.02 2.07 -3.25
N GLY A 58 8.99 1.31 -3.66
CA GLY A 58 7.76 1.86 -4.21
C GLY A 58 6.95 2.71 -3.22
N ASP A 59 6.76 2.22 -2.00
CA ASP A 59 6.14 2.96 -0.90
C ASP A 59 7.02 2.84 0.35
N GLN A 60 8.21 3.42 0.24
CA GLN A 60 9.18 3.53 1.32
C GLN A 60 9.26 4.96 1.80
N LYS A 61 9.36 5.11 3.13
CA LYS A 61 9.54 6.41 3.77
C LYS A 61 10.67 6.32 4.78
N ASP A 62 11.48 7.37 4.81
CA ASP A 62 12.51 7.56 5.81
C ASP A 62 11.96 8.26 7.05
N PHE A 63 12.40 7.78 8.20
CA PHE A 63 12.05 8.30 9.49
C PHE A 63 13.32 8.54 10.31
N SER A 64 13.22 9.45 11.27
CA SER A 64 14.29 9.71 12.22
C SER A 64 13.70 9.98 13.60
N ALA A 65 14.14 9.24 14.60
CA ALA A 65 13.70 9.38 15.99
C ALA A 65 14.83 8.94 16.93
N ASP A 66 15.03 9.66 18.03
CA ASP A 66 16.00 9.32 19.08
C ASP A 66 17.42 9.02 18.58
N GLY A 67 17.88 9.77 17.57
CA GLY A 67 19.21 9.58 16.96
C GLY A 67 19.32 8.41 15.98
N TRP A 68 18.25 7.65 15.79
CA TRP A 68 18.16 6.59 14.79
C TRP A 68 17.56 7.10 13.48
N LYS A 69 18.04 6.53 12.37
CA LYS A 69 17.40 6.62 11.06
C LYS A 69 16.88 5.25 10.66
N TYR A 70 15.64 5.17 10.21
CA TYR A 70 15.05 3.93 9.75
C TYR A 70 14.12 4.18 8.57
N GLY A 71 14.19 3.28 7.59
CA GLY A 71 13.27 3.24 6.46
C GLY A 71 12.19 2.19 6.69
N ILE A 72 10.95 2.50 6.35
CA ILE A 72 9.84 1.55 6.39
C ILE A 72 9.25 1.46 4.98
N ALA A 73 9.31 0.27 4.38
CA ALA A 73 8.67 -0.05 3.12
C ALA A 73 7.35 -0.79 3.37
N VAL A 74 6.29 -0.39 2.67
CA VAL A 74 4.95 -0.96 2.82
C VAL A 74 4.47 -1.53 1.49
N LEU A 75 3.92 -2.74 1.52
CA LEU A 75 3.24 -3.35 0.38
C LEU A 75 1.77 -3.58 0.76
N GLU A 76 0.89 -2.75 0.22
CA GLU A 76 -0.56 -2.90 0.42
C GLU A 76 -1.10 -3.98 -0.53
N VAL A 77 -1.34 -5.17 0.02
CA VAL A 77 -1.85 -6.34 -0.71
C VAL A 77 -3.05 -6.95 0.01
N THR A 78 -3.97 -7.56 -0.75
CA THR A 78 -5.10 -8.32 -0.16
C THR A 78 -4.76 -9.76 0.17
N ASN A 79 -3.66 -10.27 -0.39
CA ASN A 79 -3.11 -11.58 -0.08
C ASN A 79 -1.61 -11.43 0.12
N THR A 80 -1.12 -11.79 1.30
CA THR A 80 0.31 -11.70 1.65
C THR A 80 1.12 -12.87 1.10
N GLN A 81 0.49 -14.00 0.77
CA GLN A 81 1.18 -15.23 0.36
C GLN A 81 2.15 -15.01 -0.81
N PRO A 82 1.77 -14.34 -1.92
CA PRO A 82 2.69 -14.10 -3.04
C PRO A 82 3.90 -13.22 -2.68
N VAL A 83 3.76 -12.33 -1.70
CA VAL A 83 4.85 -11.49 -1.20
C VAL A 83 5.78 -12.30 -0.30
N LEU A 84 5.21 -13.17 0.54
CA LEU A 84 5.98 -14.04 1.43
C LEU A 84 6.81 -15.08 0.67
N GLU A 85 6.34 -15.52 -0.50
CA GLU A 85 7.07 -16.44 -1.39
C GLU A 85 8.39 -15.84 -1.92
N CYS A 86 8.48 -14.52 -2.07
CA CYS A 86 9.71 -13.82 -2.46
C CYS A 86 10.41 -13.09 -1.29
N ALA A 87 10.05 -13.40 -0.03
CA ALA A 87 10.56 -12.69 1.14
C ALA A 87 12.09 -12.69 1.26
N ALA A 88 12.76 -13.76 0.83
CA ALA A 88 14.21 -13.85 0.85
C ALA A 88 14.88 -12.76 0.00
N ASP A 89 14.33 -12.50 -1.18
CA ASP A 89 14.83 -11.48 -2.10
C ASP A 89 14.54 -10.07 -1.58
N LEU A 90 13.35 -9.87 -0.97
CA LEU A 90 13.00 -8.61 -0.31
C LEU A 90 13.94 -8.29 0.85
N ILE A 91 14.31 -9.29 1.65
CA ILE A 91 15.26 -9.11 2.75
C ILE A 91 16.65 -8.74 2.23
N LEU A 92 17.09 -9.35 1.13
CA LEU A 92 18.36 -9.01 0.50
C LEU A 92 18.35 -7.55 0.01
N GLU A 93 17.27 -7.15 -0.64
CA GLU A 93 17.11 -5.79 -1.17
C GLU A 93 16.99 -4.73 -0.05
N LEU A 94 16.28 -5.04 1.04
CA LEU A 94 16.23 -4.17 2.23
C LEU A 94 17.61 -3.96 2.86
N ARG A 95 18.48 -4.98 2.83
CA ARG A 95 19.87 -4.85 3.29
C ARG A 95 20.70 -3.99 2.35
N ALA A 96 20.48 -4.10 1.04
CA ALA A 96 21.14 -3.26 0.04
C ALA A 96 20.73 -1.79 0.24
N LEU A 97 19.43 -1.51 0.32
CA LEU A 97 18.89 -0.17 0.56
C LEU A 97 19.43 0.47 1.85
N LYS A 98 19.67 -0.31 2.91
CA LYS A 98 20.22 0.21 4.17
C LYS A 98 21.66 0.73 4.04
N ILE A 99 22.42 0.23 3.07
CA ILE A 99 23.84 0.58 2.88
C ILE A 99 23.99 1.80 1.95
N GLU A 100 23.03 2.00 1.04
CA GLU A 100 22.93 3.19 0.18
C GLU A 100 22.73 4.48 1.00
#